data_AF-A0A1H4E2N3-F1
#
_entry.id   AF-A0A1H4E2N3-F1
#
_cell.length_a   1.000
_cell.length_b   1.000
_cell.length_c   1.000
_cell.angle_alpha   90.00
_cell.angle_beta   90.00
_cell.angle_gamma   90.00
#
_symmetry.space_group_name_H-M   'P 1'
#
loop_
_entity.id
_entity.type
_entity.pdbx_description
1 polymer ?
#
loop_
_entity_poly.entity_id
_entity_poly.type
_entity_poly.pdbx_seq_one_letter_code
_entity_poly.pdbx_strand_id
1 'polypeptide(L)'
;MKAITLEPLWAHLILCGEKTVLKQSWQTDYRGDLLICSRQGPMEPGTIVGEALCVVTLLDIVPFEKSHQQAAHMARLPEGEAMGYAWILSDLRYIKPFPLEDGAGLFTVEDERIHPCPGDATPEEYTTFFQEYYVPKFVEGPMALYEAFLCPVVPDVLWEDTEALGTLIQGVLPLPMPEASFKAAAQLVLKDEVTNGNGVWCYRGSTEALSTFLKHQGMLTEKFSAFLAAYPDCAVAFQDNFYQ
;
A
#
# COMPACT_ATOMS: atom_id res chain seq x y z
N MET A 1 20.39 5.26 13.40
CA MET A 1 19.67 5.82 12.25
C MET A 1 18.79 7.00 12.67
N LYS A 2 18.54 7.97 11.78
CA LYS A 2 17.56 9.04 12.04
C LYS A 2 16.14 8.52 11.89
N ALA A 3 15.21 9.05 12.68
CA ALA A 3 13.82 8.61 12.72
C ALA A 3 12.86 9.80 12.80
N ILE A 4 11.64 9.60 12.27
CA ILE A 4 10.54 10.55 12.40
C ILE A 4 9.24 9.80 12.69
N THR A 5 8.44 10.36 13.61
CA THR A 5 7.12 9.84 13.94
C THR A 5 6.05 10.57 13.14
N LEU A 6 5.12 9.81 12.57
CA LEU A 6 4.00 10.28 11.76
C LEU A 6 2.68 9.71 12.30
N GLU A 7 1.56 10.35 11.99
CA GLU A 7 0.25 9.77 12.27
C GLU A 7 0.08 8.41 11.54
N PRO A 8 -0.66 7.44 12.11
CA PRO A 8 -0.67 6.07 11.62
C PRO A 8 -1.02 5.92 10.14
N LEU A 9 -2.05 6.61 9.65
CA LEU A 9 -2.38 6.62 8.22
C LEU A 9 -1.23 7.09 7.33
N TRP A 10 -0.51 8.14 7.72
CA TRP A 10 0.60 8.68 6.92
C TRP A 10 1.82 7.76 6.94
N ALA A 11 2.11 7.16 8.10
CA ALA A 11 3.16 6.15 8.21
C ALA A 11 2.82 4.91 7.37
N HIS A 12 1.55 4.50 7.38
CA HIS A 12 1.04 3.38 6.57
C HIS A 12 1.14 3.67 5.07
N LEU A 13 0.73 4.85 4.60
CA LEU A 13 0.87 5.22 3.19
C LEU A 13 2.32 5.21 2.70
N ILE A 14 3.29 5.58 3.55
CA ILE A 14 4.73 5.44 3.21
C ILE A 14 5.13 3.96 3.19
N LEU A 15 4.69 3.16 4.18
CA LEU A 15 4.92 1.72 4.22
C LEU A 15 4.40 1.01 2.95
N CYS A 16 3.34 1.53 2.34
CA CYS A 16 2.79 0.97 1.11
C CYS A 16 3.52 1.43 -0.15
N GLY A 17 4.41 2.43 -0.04
CA GLY A 17 5.10 3.04 -1.17
C GLY A 17 4.28 4.13 -1.88
N GLU A 18 3.05 4.38 -1.44
CA GLU A 18 2.12 5.34 -2.05
C GLU A 18 2.52 6.79 -1.78
N LYS A 19 2.96 7.07 -0.56
CA LYS A 19 3.37 8.41 -0.13
C LYS A 19 4.89 8.57 -0.23
N THR A 20 5.34 9.16 -1.34
CA THR A 20 6.75 9.43 -1.61
C THR A 20 7.18 10.86 -1.26
N VAL A 21 6.23 11.72 -0.85
CA VAL A 21 6.52 13.05 -0.32
C VAL A 21 5.93 13.22 1.08
N LEU A 22 6.79 13.59 2.03
CA LEU A 22 6.38 13.99 3.37
C LEU A 22 6.36 15.52 3.49
N LYS A 23 5.19 16.09 3.78
CA LYS A 23 5.06 17.52 4.00
C LYS A 23 5.41 17.86 5.44
N GLN A 24 6.32 18.80 5.65
CA GLN A 24 6.70 19.31 6.97
C GLN A 24 6.66 20.84 7.01
N SER A 25 6.44 21.43 8.18
CA SER A 25 6.57 22.88 8.37
C SER A 25 8.02 23.34 8.56
N TRP A 26 8.94 22.40 8.70
CA TRP A 26 10.36 22.63 9.00
C TRP A 26 11.26 21.78 8.10
N GLN A 27 12.55 22.10 8.11
CA GLN A 27 13.58 21.42 7.32
C GLN A 27 14.78 21.05 8.19
N THR A 28 15.61 20.16 7.66
CA THR A 28 16.87 19.71 8.24
C THR A 28 17.92 19.54 7.14
N ASP A 29 19.19 19.63 7.50
CA ASP A 29 20.31 19.36 6.60
C ASP A 29 20.56 17.86 6.39
N TYR A 30 19.86 17.00 7.14
CA TYR A 30 20.00 15.54 7.02
C TYR A 30 19.49 15.01 5.68
N ARG A 31 20.26 14.10 5.07
CA ARG A 31 19.91 13.27 3.91
C ARG A 31 20.43 11.85 4.15
N GLY A 32 19.70 10.85 3.68
CA GLY A 32 20.01 9.43 3.89
C GLY A 32 18.88 8.68 4.59
N ASP A 33 19.23 7.56 5.20
CA ASP A 33 18.28 6.61 5.80
C ASP A 33 17.44 7.21 6.93
N LEU A 34 16.13 7.19 6.74
CA LEU A 34 15.13 7.71 7.63
C LEU A 34 14.18 6.58 8.03
N LEU A 35 14.18 6.25 9.31
CA LEU A 35 13.22 5.33 9.92
C LEU A 35 11.86 6.02 10.07
N ILE A 36 10.82 5.40 9.51
CA ILE A 36 9.45 5.87 9.59
C ILE A 36 8.76 5.16 10.76
N CYS A 37 8.26 5.96 11.68
CA CYS A 37 7.58 5.48 12.88
C CYS A 37 6.11 5.91 12.86
N SER A 38 5.24 4.99 13.24
CA SER A 38 3.83 5.30 13.48
C SER A 38 3.64 5.77 14.91
N ARG A 39 2.89 6.85 15.07
CA ARG A 39 2.61 7.47 16.37
C ARG A 39 1.89 6.53 17.30
N GLN A 40 2.18 6.59 18.60
CA GLN A 40 1.31 6.03 19.62
C GLN A 40 0.02 6.84 19.74
N GLY A 41 -1.13 6.16 19.79
CA GLY A 41 -2.40 6.88 19.80
C GLY A 41 -3.63 5.99 19.70
N PRO A 42 -4.80 6.59 19.42
CA PRO A 42 -6.00 5.81 19.16
C PRO A 42 -5.77 4.83 18.02
N MET A 43 -6.35 3.64 18.16
CA MET A 43 -6.28 2.60 17.16
C MET A 43 -6.97 3.08 15.88
N GLU A 44 -6.22 3.22 14.80
CA GLU A 44 -6.74 3.59 13.47
C GLU A 44 -6.87 2.31 12.62
N PRO A 45 -8.09 1.89 12.26
CA PRO A 45 -8.35 0.63 11.55
C PRO A 45 -7.50 0.47 10.28
N GLY A 46 -6.94 -0.73 10.06
CA GLY A 46 -6.13 -1.01 8.86
C GLY A 46 -4.72 -0.41 8.90
N THR A 47 -4.29 0.21 10.01
CA THR A 47 -2.93 0.73 10.19
C THR A 47 -2.18 -0.03 11.30
N ILE A 48 -0.88 0.22 11.43
CA ILE A 48 -0.06 -0.20 12.57
C ILE A 48 0.23 1.05 13.41
N VAL A 49 0.03 0.97 14.73
CA VAL A 49 0.14 2.11 15.66
C VAL A 49 1.31 1.89 16.62
N GLY A 50 2.08 2.95 16.91
CA GLY A 50 3.12 2.94 17.95
C GLY A 50 4.38 2.12 17.64
N GLU A 51 4.63 1.82 16.37
CA GLU A 51 5.73 0.95 15.93
C GLU A 51 6.60 1.65 14.87
N ALA A 52 7.89 1.32 14.84
CA ALA A 52 8.74 1.60 13.70
C ALA A 52 8.37 0.65 12.54
N LEU A 53 8.12 1.18 11.34
CA LEU A 53 7.48 0.42 10.26
C LEU A 53 8.41 0.07 9.10
N CYS A 54 9.22 1.02 8.65
CA CYS A 54 10.07 0.87 7.48
C CYS A 54 11.19 1.92 7.49
N VAL A 55 12.19 1.70 6.64
CA VAL A 55 13.23 2.67 6.33
C VAL A 55 13.01 3.21 4.92
N VAL A 56 13.16 4.50 4.75
CA VAL A 56 13.20 5.15 3.43
C VAL A 56 14.46 6.01 3.33
N THR A 57 14.85 6.37 2.14
CA THR A 57 15.92 7.35 1.91
C THR A 57 15.31 8.75 1.74
N LEU A 58 15.68 9.68 2.63
CA LEU A 58 15.40 11.11 2.47
C LEU A 58 16.40 11.70 1.46
N LEU A 59 15.95 11.84 0.21
CA LEU A 59 16.77 12.29 -0.92
C LEU A 59 16.96 13.78 -0.94
N ASP A 60 15.87 14.53 -0.79
CA ASP A 60 15.91 15.97 -0.78
C ASP A 60 14.82 16.60 0.09
N ILE A 61 14.98 17.89 0.40
CA ILE A 61 13.98 18.74 1.01
C ILE A 61 13.94 20.03 0.20
N VAL A 62 12.80 20.28 -0.41
CA VAL A 62 12.56 21.46 -1.25
C VAL A 62 11.33 22.23 -0.74
N PRO A 63 11.14 23.50 -1.10
CA PRO A 63 9.87 24.19 -0.85
C PRO A 63 8.70 23.36 -1.38
N PHE A 64 7.63 23.25 -0.59
CA PHE A 64 6.45 22.51 -1.04
C PHE A 64 5.78 23.25 -2.21
N GLU A 65 5.26 22.51 -3.18
CA GLU A 65 4.67 23.05 -4.40
C GLU A 65 3.49 22.19 -4.83
N LYS A 66 2.65 22.70 -5.73
CA LYS A 66 1.46 21.98 -6.23
C LYS A 66 1.79 20.62 -6.86
N SER A 67 2.94 20.52 -7.53
CA SER A 67 3.45 19.27 -8.12
C SER A 67 3.64 18.15 -7.09
N HIS A 68 3.89 18.48 -5.82
CA HIS A 68 4.09 17.52 -4.74
C HIS A 68 2.80 17.00 -4.12
N GLN A 69 1.65 17.63 -4.40
CA GLN A 69 0.39 17.37 -3.70
C GLN A 69 -0.05 15.90 -3.76
N GLN A 70 0.00 15.31 -4.96
CA GLN A 70 -0.44 13.94 -5.18
C GLN A 70 0.48 12.94 -4.48
N ALA A 71 1.79 13.07 -4.65
CA ALA A 71 2.79 12.24 -3.98
C ALA A 71 2.79 12.42 -2.45
N ALA A 72 2.26 13.55 -1.97
CA ALA A 72 2.05 13.81 -0.55
C ALA A 72 0.67 13.35 -0.05
N HIS A 73 -0.19 12.76 -0.89
CA HIS A 73 -1.54 12.32 -0.52
C HIS A 73 -2.37 13.41 0.17
N MET A 74 -2.26 14.65 -0.32
CA MET A 74 -3.00 15.78 0.24
C MET A 74 -4.24 16.11 -0.60
N ALA A 75 -5.43 15.97 -0.02
CA ALA A 75 -6.69 16.31 -0.69
C ALA A 75 -6.79 17.79 -1.07
N ARG A 76 -6.11 18.68 -0.33
CA ARG A 76 -6.08 20.13 -0.59
C ARG A 76 -4.67 20.66 -0.44
N LEU A 77 -4.35 21.67 -1.25
CA LEU A 77 -3.09 22.41 -1.09
C LEU A 77 -3.15 23.26 0.18
N PRO A 78 -2.09 23.25 1.00
CA PRO A 78 -1.89 24.30 1.98
C PRO A 78 -1.66 25.65 1.28
N GLU A 79 -1.98 26.76 1.95
CA GLU A 79 -1.81 28.11 1.41
C GLU A 79 -0.87 28.93 2.28
N GLY A 80 -0.17 29.89 1.65
CA GLY A 80 0.72 30.83 2.35
C GLY A 80 1.83 30.14 3.15
N GLU A 81 2.03 30.58 4.40
CA GLU A 81 3.06 30.05 5.30
C GLU A 81 2.86 28.57 5.65
N ALA A 82 1.66 28.01 5.42
CA ALA A 82 1.39 26.60 5.64
C ALA A 82 2.00 25.68 4.57
N MET A 83 2.53 26.22 3.46
CA MET A 83 3.16 25.44 2.40
C MET A 83 4.29 24.56 2.93
N GLY A 84 5.22 25.14 3.70
CA GLY A 84 6.32 24.39 4.30
C GLY A 84 7.23 23.74 3.24
N TYR A 85 7.69 22.52 3.53
CA TYR A 85 8.69 21.80 2.75
C TYR A 85 8.18 20.42 2.33
N ALA A 86 8.56 20.01 1.13
CA ALA A 86 8.42 18.65 0.62
C ALA A 86 9.70 17.87 0.90
N TRP A 87 9.62 16.87 1.77
CA TRP A 87 10.68 15.89 1.99
C TRP A 87 10.49 14.75 0.99
N ILE A 88 11.44 14.59 0.08
CA ILE A 88 11.39 13.62 -1.01
C ILE A 88 11.95 12.29 -0.52
N LEU A 89 11.10 11.26 -0.56
CA LEU A 89 11.39 9.92 -0.06
C LEU A 89 11.59 8.96 -1.23
N SER A 90 12.47 7.98 -1.05
CA SER A 90 12.71 6.90 -2.02
C SER A 90 13.19 5.64 -1.29
N ASP A 91 13.44 4.57 -2.05
CA ASP A 91 14.16 3.39 -1.55
C ASP A 91 13.54 2.83 -0.24
N LEU A 92 12.24 2.54 -0.34
CA LEU A 92 11.47 1.92 0.73
C LEU A 92 12.01 0.52 1.03
N ARG A 93 12.38 0.31 2.28
CA ARG A 93 12.94 -0.93 2.82
C ARG A 93 12.14 -1.37 4.03
N TYR A 94 11.58 -2.57 3.96
CA TYR A 94 10.81 -3.16 5.06
C TYR A 94 11.73 -3.61 6.20
N ILE A 95 11.21 -3.56 7.43
CA ILE A 95 11.91 -4.01 8.63
C ILE A 95 10.96 -4.85 9.47
N LYS A 96 11.47 -5.64 10.42
CA LYS A 96 10.61 -6.25 11.44
C LYS A 96 10.08 -5.11 12.32
N PRO A 97 8.76 -4.82 12.33
CA PRO A 97 8.27 -3.69 13.10
C PRO A 97 8.50 -3.91 14.59
N PHE A 98 8.88 -2.85 15.28
CA PHE A 98 9.12 -2.91 16.72
C PHE A 98 8.53 -1.68 17.45
N PRO A 99 8.07 -1.85 18.70
CA PRO A 99 7.54 -0.75 19.49
C PRO A 99 8.56 0.36 19.69
N LEU A 100 8.14 1.61 19.52
CA LEU A 100 8.97 2.78 19.72
C LEU A 100 8.17 3.85 20.45
N GLU A 101 8.80 4.51 21.42
CA GLU A 101 8.21 5.69 22.04
C GLU A 101 8.25 6.87 21.07
N ASP A 102 7.22 7.70 21.10
CA ASP A 102 7.13 8.89 20.23
C ASP A 102 8.32 9.82 20.47
N GLY A 103 9.08 10.12 19.42
CA GLY A 103 10.14 11.12 19.43
C GLY A 103 9.65 12.47 18.94
N ALA A 104 10.19 13.56 19.50
CA ALA A 104 9.94 14.90 19.01
C ALA A 104 10.87 15.24 17.83
N GLY A 105 10.31 15.70 16.71
CA GLY A 105 11.07 16.11 15.53
C GLY A 105 11.87 14.96 14.91
N LEU A 106 13.11 15.23 14.49
CA LEU A 106 14.05 14.20 14.04
C LEU A 106 14.85 13.66 15.22
N PHE A 107 14.72 12.37 15.51
CA PHE A 107 15.42 11.72 16.61
C PHE A 107 16.30 10.57 16.11
N THR A 108 17.02 9.90 17.01
CA THR A 108 17.98 8.85 16.66
C THR A 108 17.57 7.54 17.32
N VAL A 109 17.59 6.46 16.54
CA VAL A 109 17.35 5.08 17.00
C VAL A 109 18.63 4.27 16.78
N GLU A 110 18.97 3.40 17.72
CA GLU A 110 20.10 2.47 17.63
C GLU A 110 19.93 1.50 16.45
N ASP A 111 20.97 1.32 15.64
CA ASP A 111 20.90 0.52 14.41
C ASP A 111 20.64 -0.96 14.71
N GLU A 112 21.08 -1.43 15.88
CA GLU A 112 20.90 -2.81 16.35
C GLU A 112 19.43 -3.21 16.51
N ARG A 113 18.52 -2.23 16.65
CA ARG A 113 17.08 -2.46 16.73
C ARG A 113 16.43 -2.63 15.36
N ILE A 114 17.10 -2.21 14.30
CA ILE A 114 16.55 -2.15 12.95
C ILE A 114 16.91 -3.46 12.23
N HIS A 115 15.93 -4.34 12.09
CA HIS A 115 16.09 -5.64 11.44
C HIS A 115 15.44 -5.61 10.06
N PRO A 116 16.17 -5.28 8.99
CA PRO A 116 15.60 -5.20 7.64
C PRO A 116 15.14 -6.57 7.13
N CYS A 117 14.12 -6.54 6.27
CA CYS A 117 13.79 -7.65 5.40
C CYS A 117 15.00 -7.91 4.47
N PRO A 118 15.40 -9.18 4.23
CA PRO A 118 16.49 -9.48 3.32
C PRO A 118 16.25 -8.88 1.93
N GLY A 119 17.25 -8.19 1.37
CA GLY A 119 17.11 -7.50 0.08
C GLY A 119 17.07 -8.44 -1.13
N ASP A 120 17.42 -9.71 -0.93
CA ASP A 120 17.40 -10.80 -1.90
C ASP A 120 16.27 -11.81 -1.65
N ALA A 121 15.30 -11.45 -0.80
CA ALA A 121 14.20 -12.34 -0.44
C ALA A 121 13.36 -12.74 -1.67
N THR A 122 12.99 -14.02 -1.73
CA THR A 122 12.01 -14.50 -2.73
C THR A 122 10.61 -13.96 -2.42
N PRO A 123 9.68 -13.98 -3.38
CA PRO A 123 8.29 -13.60 -3.12
C PRO A 123 7.66 -14.35 -1.92
N GLU A 124 7.95 -15.64 -1.75
CA GLU A 124 7.45 -16.46 -0.64
C GLU A 124 8.05 -16.04 0.70
N GLU A 125 9.34 -15.66 0.72
CA GLU A 125 10.02 -15.15 1.90
C GLU A 125 9.46 -13.78 2.30
N TYR A 126 9.19 -12.91 1.33
CA TYR A 126 8.48 -11.65 1.57
C TYR A 126 7.09 -11.90 2.15
N THR A 127 6.28 -12.76 1.54
CA THR A 127 4.94 -13.09 2.06
C THR A 127 5.01 -13.58 3.50
N THR A 128 5.93 -14.49 3.79
CA THR A 128 6.14 -15.03 5.14
C THR A 128 6.53 -13.92 6.11
N PHE A 129 7.44 -13.03 5.72
CA PHE A 129 7.88 -11.91 6.53
C PHE A 129 6.73 -10.97 6.92
N PHE A 130 5.85 -10.62 5.97
CA PHE A 130 4.69 -9.79 6.28
C PHE A 130 3.67 -10.49 7.17
N GLN A 131 3.39 -11.77 6.88
CA GLN A 131 2.47 -12.57 7.69
C GLN A 131 2.95 -12.73 9.13
N GLU A 132 4.25 -12.88 9.34
CA GLU A 132 4.84 -13.04 10.67
C GLU A 132 4.92 -11.71 11.42
N TYR A 133 5.37 -10.64 10.76
CA TYR A 133 5.78 -9.42 11.46
C TYR A 133 4.81 -8.24 11.34
N TYR A 134 4.05 -8.13 10.25
CA TYR A 134 3.16 -7.00 10.02
C TYR A 134 1.70 -7.34 10.30
N VAL A 135 1.19 -8.45 9.74
CA VAL A 135 -0.21 -8.86 9.86
C VAL A 135 -0.71 -8.87 11.32
N PRO A 136 0.03 -9.40 12.31
CA PRO A 136 -0.44 -9.42 13.71
C PRO A 136 -0.50 -8.05 14.38
N LYS A 137 0.11 -7.01 13.78
CA LYS A 137 0.21 -5.66 14.35
C LYS A 137 -0.83 -4.70 13.79
N PHE A 138 -1.55 -5.09 12.75
CA PHE A 138 -2.62 -4.26 12.21
C PHE A 138 -3.77 -4.15 13.21
N VAL A 139 -4.29 -2.94 13.33
CA VAL A 139 -5.54 -2.69 14.03
C VAL A 139 -6.68 -3.33 13.21
N GLU A 140 -7.54 -4.11 13.88
CA GLU A 140 -8.71 -4.72 13.25
C GLU A 140 -9.52 -3.68 12.46
N GLY A 141 -9.71 -3.97 11.18
CA GLY A 141 -10.25 -3.07 10.18
C GLY A 141 -9.97 -3.60 8.78
N PRO A 142 -10.62 -3.08 7.74
CA PRO A 142 -10.26 -3.44 6.38
C PRO A 142 -8.80 -3.03 6.14
N MET A 143 -7.90 -4.00 5.98
CA MET A 143 -6.49 -3.80 5.60
C MET A 143 -6.34 -3.42 4.10
N ALA A 144 -7.39 -2.87 3.48
CA ALA A 144 -7.42 -2.68 2.04
C ALA A 144 -6.74 -1.37 1.65
N LEU A 145 -5.58 -1.47 1.03
CA LEU A 145 -5.18 -0.50 0.00
C LEU A 145 -6.04 -0.71 -1.24
N TYR A 146 -6.31 -1.97 -1.56
CA TYR A 146 -7.04 -2.36 -2.75
C TYR A 146 -8.18 -3.33 -2.41
N GLU A 147 -9.36 -3.04 -2.96
CA GLU A 147 -10.47 -3.98 -3.01
C GLU A 147 -10.41 -4.76 -4.31
N ALA A 148 -10.49 -6.09 -4.24
CA ALA A 148 -10.70 -6.90 -5.44
C ALA A 148 -12.17 -7.22 -5.63
N PHE A 149 -12.59 -7.16 -6.88
CA PHE A 149 -13.91 -7.59 -7.32
C PHE A 149 -13.76 -8.62 -8.41
N LEU A 150 -14.49 -9.73 -8.29
CA LEU A 150 -14.68 -10.63 -9.42
C LEU A 150 -15.90 -10.17 -10.23
N CYS A 151 -15.70 -10.04 -11.53
CA CYS A 151 -16.71 -9.61 -12.49
C CYS A 151 -16.89 -10.70 -13.57
N PRO A 152 -18.12 -11.11 -13.90
CA PRO A 152 -18.34 -12.02 -15.02
C PRO A 152 -18.13 -11.25 -16.34
N VAL A 153 -17.41 -11.84 -17.30
CA VAL A 153 -17.28 -11.24 -18.63
C VAL A 153 -18.53 -11.58 -19.43
N VAL A 154 -19.42 -10.60 -19.61
CA VAL A 154 -20.62 -10.76 -20.41
C VAL A 154 -20.31 -10.33 -21.85
N PRO A 155 -20.59 -11.16 -22.87
CA PRO A 155 -20.48 -10.75 -24.26
C PRO A 155 -21.29 -9.48 -24.51
N ASP A 156 -20.73 -8.53 -25.26
CA ASP A 156 -21.35 -7.26 -25.66
C ASP A 156 -21.54 -6.19 -24.56
N VAL A 157 -21.08 -6.44 -23.33
CA VAL A 157 -20.98 -5.41 -22.28
C VAL A 157 -19.55 -4.89 -22.24
N LEU A 158 -19.39 -3.56 -22.33
CA LEU A 158 -18.10 -2.92 -22.06
C LEU A 158 -17.81 -3.14 -20.57
N TRP A 159 -16.90 -4.07 -20.28
CA TRP A 159 -16.58 -4.50 -18.91
C TRP A 159 -15.92 -3.38 -18.07
N GLU A 160 -15.54 -2.26 -18.71
CA GLU A 160 -15.13 -0.99 -18.09
C GLU A 160 -16.26 -0.33 -17.27
N ASP A 161 -17.52 -0.74 -17.49
CA ASP A 161 -18.70 -0.25 -16.78
C ASP A 161 -19.01 -1.13 -15.56
N THR A 162 -18.23 -0.93 -14.49
CA THR A 162 -18.29 -1.73 -13.25
C THR A 162 -19.65 -1.66 -12.54
N GLU A 163 -20.45 -0.61 -12.75
CA GLU A 163 -21.81 -0.49 -12.21
C GLU A 163 -22.80 -1.42 -12.93
N ALA A 164 -22.61 -1.69 -14.23
CA ALA A 164 -23.47 -2.56 -15.02
C ALA A 164 -23.31 -4.05 -14.68
N LEU A 165 -22.20 -4.42 -14.02
CA LEU A 165 -21.82 -5.82 -13.81
C LEU A 165 -22.56 -6.53 -12.67
N GLY A 166 -23.29 -5.81 -11.80
CA GLY A 166 -24.36 -6.31 -10.88
C GLY A 166 -24.04 -7.50 -9.96
N THR A 167 -22.85 -8.06 -10.05
CA THR A 167 -22.44 -9.38 -9.52
C THR A 167 -21.00 -9.30 -9.02
N LEU A 168 -20.69 -8.23 -8.28
CA LEU A 168 -19.39 -8.02 -7.67
C LEU A 168 -19.29 -8.91 -6.43
N ILE A 169 -18.39 -9.89 -6.42
CA ILE A 169 -17.94 -10.48 -5.15
C ILE A 169 -16.70 -9.73 -4.71
N GLN A 170 -16.83 -9.01 -3.59
CA GLN A 170 -15.79 -8.20 -2.97
C GLN A 170 -14.89 -9.07 -2.08
N GLY A 171 -13.58 -8.89 -2.22
CA GLY A 171 -12.55 -9.48 -1.39
C GLY A 171 -11.52 -8.43 -1.00
N VAL A 172 -11.08 -8.46 0.25
CA VAL A 172 -10.15 -7.48 0.81
C VAL A 172 -8.74 -8.07 0.79
N LEU A 173 -7.78 -7.33 0.24
CA LEU A 173 -6.37 -7.70 0.25
C LEU A 173 -5.78 -7.41 1.64
N PRO A 174 -5.13 -8.38 2.30
CA PRO A 174 -4.55 -8.16 3.62
C PRO A 174 -3.11 -7.64 3.61
N LEU A 175 -2.54 -7.23 2.47
CA LEU A 175 -1.10 -6.98 2.39
C LEU A 175 -0.73 -5.67 1.68
N PRO A 176 0.27 -4.93 2.19
CA PRO A 176 0.86 -3.79 1.53
C PRO A 176 1.84 -4.29 0.46
N MET A 177 1.33 -4.79 -0.66
CA MET A 177 2.16 -4.93 -1.85
C MET A 177 2.17 -3.58 -2.56
N PRO A 178 3.34 -2.95 -2.79
CA PRO A 178 3.41 -1.73 -3.59
C PRO A 178 2.71 -1.93 -4.93
N GLU A 179 1.95 -0.93 -5.41
CA GLU A 179 1.17 -1.02 -6.65
C GLU A 179 1.99 -1.62 -7.81
N ALA A 180 3.24 -1.18 -7.97
CA ALA A 180 4.12 -1.66 -9.03
C ALA A 180 4.44 -3.17 -8.92
N SER A 181 4.70 -3.67 -7.72
CA SER A 181 4.95 -5.10 -7.46
C SER A 181 3.68 -5.92 -7.66
N PHE A 182 2.54 -5.38 -7.25
CA PHE A 182 1.24 -5.99 -7.46
C PHE A 182 0.88 -6.12 -8.94
N LYS A 183 1.04 -5.03 -9.69
CA LYS A 183 0.86 -5.00 -11.15
C LYS A 183 1.80 -5.98 -11.85
N ALA A 184 3.08 -6.01 -11.48
CA ALA A 184 4.03 -6.97 -12.05
C ALA A 184 3.62 -8.43 -11.79
N ALA A 185 3.17 -8.74 -10.57
CA ALA A 185 2.69 -10.08 -10.22
C ALA A 185 1.40 -10.46 -10.97
N ALA A 186 0.48 -9.50 -11.12
CA ALA A 186 -0.76 -9.68 -11.87
C ALA A 186 -0.48 -9.90 -13.36
N GLN A 187 0.39 -9.11 -13.99
CA GLN A 187 0.77 -9.22 -15.40
C GLN A 187 1.50 -10.54 -15.74
N LEU A 188 2.16 -11.18 -14.77
CA LEU A 188 2.80 -12.49 -14.98
C LEU A 188 1.79 -13.63 -15.15
N VAL A 189 0.61 -13.50 -14.56
CA VAL A 189 -0.39 -14.58 -14.46
C VAL A 189 -1.64 -14.28 -15.28
N LEU A 190 -2.01 -13.00 -15.38
CA LEU A 190 -3.23 -12.50 -15.99
C LEU A 190 -2.90 -11.73 -17.26
N LYS A 191 -3.82 -11.77 -18.23
CA LYS A 191 -3.68 -11.14 -19.54
C LYS A 191 -4.60 -9.93 -19.63
N ASP A 192 -4.23 -8.99 -20.49
CA ASP A 192 -5.02 -7.81 -20.86
C ASP A 192 -5.29 -6.87 -19.67
N GLU A 193 -4.27 -6.14 -19.22
CA GLU A 193 -4.48 -5.01 -18.30
C GLU A 193 -5.28 -3.94 -19.01
N VAL A 194 -6.40 -3.56 -18.41
CA VAL A 194 -7.11 -2.38 -18.83
C VAL A 194 -7.49 -1.56 -17.61
N THR A 195 -7.27 -0.26 -17.73
CA THR A 195 -7.57 0.74 -16.71
C THR A 195 -8.68 1.66 -17.20
N ASN A 196 -9.63 1.98 -16.32
CA ASN A 196 -10.66 2.97 -16.60
C ASN A 196 -10.19 4.42 -16.33
N GLY A 197 -8.90 4.62 -16.02
CA GLY A 197 -8.33 5.93 -15.68
C GLY A 197 -8.68 6.45 -14.29
N ASN A 198 -9.50 5.73 -13.51
CA ASN A 198 -9.97 6.10 -12.18
C ASN A 198 -9.38 5.21 -11.07
N GLY A 199 -8.19 4.66 -11.25
CA GLY A 199 -7.55 3.81 -10.23
C GLY A 199 -8.18 2.41 -10.07
N VAL A 200 -8.97 1.97 -11.06
CA VAL A 200 -9.40 0.57 -11.17
C VAL A 200 -8.55 -0.13 -12.22
N TRP A 201 -7.98 -1.28 -11.85
CA TRP A 201 -7.23 -2.17 -12.76
C TRP A 201 -7.95 -3.48 -12.90
N CYS A 202 -8.29 -3.83 -14.13
CA CYS A 202 -8.92 -5.10 -14.43
C CYS A 202 -7.96 -6.02 -15.15
N TYR A 203 -7.98 -7.29 -14.75
CA TYR A 203 -7.16 -8.34 -15.32
C TYR A 203 -8.04 -9.53 -15.66
N ARG A 204 -7.89 -10.05 -16.88
CA ARG A 204 -8.63 -11.24 -17.35
C ARG A 204 -7.71 -12.45 -17.36
N GLY A 205 -8.22 -13.60 -16.98
CA GLY A 205 -7.44 -14.85 -16.97
C GLY A 205 -8.34 -16.07 -17.07
N SER A 206 -7.73 -17.24 -17.27
CA SER A 206 -8.48 -18.49 -17.09
C SER A 206 -8.87 -18.63 -15.62
N THR A 207 -9.94 -19.40 -15.35
CA THR A 207 -10.36 -19.75 -13.98
C THR A 207 -9.20 -20.28 -13.13
N GLU A 208 -8.33 -21.11 -13.73
CA GLU A 208 -7.16 -21.69 -13.06
C GLU A 208 -6.10 -20.62 -12.73
N ALA A 209 -5.84 -19.70 -13.67
CA ALA A 209 -4.90 -18.60 -13.48
C ALA A 209 -5.39 -17.62 -12.40
N LEU A 210 -6.67 -17.23 -12.44
CA LEU A 210 -7.28 -16.36 -11.44
C LEU A 210 -7.33 -17.02 -10.07
N SER A 211 -7.72 -18.30 -9.99
CA SER A 211 -7.73 -19.04 -8.73
C SER A 211 -6.33 -19.14 -8.12
N THR A 212 -5.33 -19.46 -8.94
CA THR A 212 -3.93 -19.50 -8.53
C THR A 212 -3.44 -18.15 -8.05
N PHE A 213 -3.69 -17.09 -8.81
CA PHE A 213 -3.32 -15.71 -8.45
C PHE A 213 -3.97 -15.30 -7.12
N LEU A 214 -5.29 -15.38 -7.01
CA LEU A 214 -6.03 -15.00 -5.81
C LEU A 214 -5.59 -15.83 -4.60
N LYS A 215 -5.25 -17.11 -4.78
CA LYS A 215 -4.72 -17.96 -3.70
C LYS A 215 -3.36 -17.47 -3.21
N HIS A 216 -2.45 -17.13 -4.12
CA HIS A 216 -1.13 -16.58 -3.76
C HIS A 216 -1.25 -15.22 -3.05
N GLN A 217 -2.24 -14.41 -3.45
CA GLN A 217 -2.54 -13.14 -2.78
C GLN A 217 -3.34 -13.29 -1.47
N GLY A 218 -3.69 -14.52 -1.06
CA GLY A 218 -4.52 -14.76 0.13
C GLY A 218 -5.99 -14.33 0.00
N MET A 219 -6.48 -14.14 -1.22
CA MET A 219 -7.82 -13.62 -1.56
C MET A 219 -8.82 -14.69 -1.98
N LEU A 220 -8.36 -15.93 -2.23
CA LEU A 220 -9.24 -17.01 -2.69
C LEU A 220 -10.12 -17.52 -1.54
N THR A 221 -11.22 -16.82 -1.29
CA THR A 221 -12.27 -17.24 -0.36
C THR A 221 -13.15 -18.33 -0.95
N GLU A 222 -13.98 -18.98 -0.12
CA GLU A 222 -15.02 -19.91 -0.61
C GLU A 222 -15.98 -19.21 -1.58
N LYS A 223 -16.32 -17.93 -1.33
CA LYS A 223 -17.16 -17.12 -2.23
C LYS A 223 -16.47 -16.88 -3.58
N PHE A 224 -15.19 -16.53 -3.57
CA PHE A 224 -14.40 -16.32 -4.79
C PHE A 224 -14.28 -17.62 -5.58
N SER A 225 -14.01 -18.73 -4.89
CA SER A 225 -13.91 -20.06 -5.52
C SER A 225 -15.23 -20.49 -6.16
N ALA A 226 -16.36 -20.30 -5.47
CA ALA A 226 -17.68 -20.61 -5.99
C ALA A 226 -18.04 -19.76 -7.22
N PHE A 227 -17.65 -18.48 -7.22
CA PHE A 227 -17.88 -17.59 -8.35
C PHE A 227 -17.04 -17.96 -9.58
N LEU A 228 -15.74 -18.21 -9.39
CA LEU A 228 -14.85 -18.67 -10.46
C LEU A 228 -15.35 -19.98 -11.10
N ALA A 229 -15.96 -20.86 -10.32
CA ALA A 229 -16.58 -22.09 -10.83
C ALA A 229 -17.89 -21.84 -11.60
N ALA A 230 -18.69 -20.84 -11.21
CA ALA A 230 -19.93 -20.48 -11.86
C ALA A 230 -19.72 -19.68 -13.17
N TYR A 231 -18.64 -18.91 -13.24
CA TYR A 231 -18.32 -17.99 -14.35
C TYR A 231 -16.92 -18.30 -14.92
N PRO A 232 -16.81 -19.20 -15.92
CA PRO A 232 -15.52 -19.61 -16.48
C PRO A 232 -14.82 -18.50 -17.27
N ASP A 233 -15.54 -17.43 -17.62
CA ASP A 233 -14.99 -16.21 -18.22
C ASP A 233 -15.22 -15.04 -17.26
N CYS A 234 -14.19 -14.68 -16.52
CA CYS A 234 -14.25 -13.67 -15.47
C CYS A 234 -12.98 -12.81 -15.48
N ALA A 235 -13.13 -11.60 -14.95
CA ALA A 235 -12.03 -10.69 -14.69
C ALA A 235 -11.97 -10.41 -13.19
N VAL A 236 -10.78 -10.08 -12.70
CA VAL A 236 -10.60 -9.49 -11.38
C VAL A 236 -10.29 -8.01 -11.56
N ALA A 237 -11.10 -7.16 -10.93
CA ALA A 237 -10.88 -5.72 -10.83
C ALA A 237 -10.26 -5.42 -9.48
N PHE A 238 -9.29 -4.52 -9.42
CA PHE A 238 -8.73 -3.98 -8.19
C PHE A 238 -9.00 -2.49 -8.15
N GLN A 239 -9.59 -1.98 -7.06
CA GLN A 239 -9.85 -0.56 -6.86
C GLN A 239 -9.06 -0.06 -5.66
N ASP A 240 -8.43 1.11 -5.83
CA ASP A 240 -7.84 1.87 -4.73
C ASP A 240 -8.93 2.47 -3.83
N ASN A 241 -8.88 2.18 -2.54
CA ASN A 241 -9.84 2.64 -1.55
C ASN A 241 -9.52 4.02 -0.94
N PHE A 242 -8.38 4.63 -1.23
CA PHE A 242 -7.98 5.90 -0.60
C PHE A 242 -8.77 7.12 -1.06
N TYR A 243 -9.62 7.00 -2.10
CA TYR A 243 -10.32 8.12 -2.73
C TYR A 243 -11.85 8.13 -2.59
N GLN A 244 -12.44 7.38 -1.63
CA GLN A 244 -13.88 7.46 -1.34
C GLN A 244 -14.23 8.57 -0.33
#